data_AF-A0A7W1C8R7-F1
#
_entry.id   AF-A0A7W1C8R7-F1
#
_cell.length_a   1.000
_cell.length_b   1.000
_cell.length_c   1.000
_cell.angle_alpha   90.00
_cell.angle_beta   90.00
_cell.angle_gamma   90.00
#
_symmetry.space_group_name_H-M   'P 1'
#
loop_
_entity.id
_entity.type
_entity.pdbx_description
1 polymer ?
#
loop_
_entity_poly.entity_id
_entity_poly.type
_entity_poly.pdbx_seq_one_letter_code
_entity_poly.pdbx_strand_id
1 'polypeptide(L)' 'MKTAISLPDAIFDEAEQLARRLEVSRSELYRKALQEYLARHAPGRITQTLDQLCGDLDSRSSDFTAAAARRVFERTDW' A
#
# COMPACT_ATOMS: atom_id res chain seq x y z
N MET A 1 8.22 14.45 -3.67
CA MET A 1 8.07 15.81 -3.12
C MET A 1 8.95 15.97 -1.88
N LYS A 2 9.34 17.21 -1.52
CA LYS A 2 10.01 17.53 -0.25
C LYS A 2 9.07 18.37 0.60
N THR A 3 8.90 18.00 1.86
CA THR A 3 8.03 18.71 2.81
C THR A 3 8.82 18.87 4.12
N ALA A 4 8.84 20.08 4.66
CA ALA A 4 9.38 20.34 5.99
C ALA A 4 8.28 20.06 7.03
N ILE A 5 8.63 19.35 8.10
CA ILE A 5 7.73 19.05 9.22
C ILE A 5 8.37 19.57 10.52
N SER A 6 7.55 20.16 11.39
CA SER A 6 7.97 20.53 12.74
C SER A 6 7.81 19.32 13.66
N LEU A 7 8.83 19.05 14.47
CA LEU A 7 8.88 17.96 15.44
C LEU A 7 9.38 18.50 16.78
N PRO A 8 8.92 17.98 17.93
CA PRO A 8 9.57 18.24 19.22
C PRO A 8 11.03 17.79 19.21
N ASP A 9 11.92 18.59 19.82
CA ASP A 9 13.36 18.33 19.83
C ASP A 9 13.72 16.93 20.36
N ALA A 10 13.05 16.49 21.42
CA ALA A 10 13.26 15.16 21.99
C ALA A 10 13.05 14.02 20.96
N ILE A 11 11.99 14.12 20.15
CA ILE A 11 11.71 13.13 19.10
C ILE A 11 12.74 13.21 17.98
N PHE A 12 13.15 14.43 17.62
CA PHE A 12 14.19 14.63 16.61
C PHE A 12 15.51 14.00 17.04
N ASP A 13 15.95 14.23 18.28
CA ASP A 13 17.21 13.70 18.80
C ASP A 13 17.21 12.17 18.87
N GLU A 14 16.11 11.55 19.28
CA GLU A 14 15.96 10.09 19.28
C GLU A 14 16.01 9.52 17.85
N ALA A 15 15.35 10.20 16.89
CA ALA A 15 15.38 9.81 15.48
C ALA A 15 16.80 9.94 14.89
N GLU A 16 17.56 10.98 15.25
CA GLU A 16 18.95 11.15 14.82
C GLU A 16 19.85 10.01 15.32
N GLN A 17 19.72 9.64 16.59
CA GLN A 17 20.47 8.54 17.17
C GLN A 17 20.12 7.22 16.50
N LEU A 18 18.84 6.98 16.22
CA LEU A 18 18.40 5.78 15.51
C LEU A 18 18.92 5.73 14.07
N ALA A 19 18.84 6.85 13.33
CA ALA A 19 19.35 6.93 11.96
C ALA A 19 20.85 6.59 11.90
N ARG A 20 21.64 7.12 12.84
CA ARG A 20 23.07 6.80 12.97
C ARG A 20 23.32 5.32 13.26
N ARG A 21 22.60 4.74 14.22
CA ARG A 21 22.74 3.31 14.58
C ARG A 21 22.39 2.37 13.42
N LEU A 22 21.43 2.77 12.58
CA LEU A 22 21.00 2.01 11.42
C LEU A 22 21.80 2.34 10.14
N GLU A 23 22.76 3.26 10.22
CA GLU A 23 23.55 3.76 9.08
C GLU A 23 22.69 4.24 7.89
N VAL A 24 21.53 4.83 8.18
CA VAL A 24 20.63 5.39 7.17
C VAL A 24 20.56 6.91 7.27
N SER A 25 20.20 7.55 6.16
CA SER A 25 19.90 8.98 6.19
C SER A 25 18.64 9.28 7.00
N ARG A 26 18.56 10.48 7.56
CA ARG A 26 17.37 10.97 8.30
C ARG A 26 16.09 10.87 7.47
N SER A 27 16.17 11.31 6.22
CA SER A 27 15.04 11.29 5.29
C SER A 27 14.61 9.85 4.98
N GLU A 28 15.53 8.89 4.99
CA GLU A 28 15.21 7.48 4.87
C GLU A 28 14.50 6.92 6.09
N LEU A 29 14.99 7.24 7.30
CA LEU A 29 14.33 6.82 8.53
C LEU A 29 12.88 7.32 8.56
N TYR A 30 12.65 8.61 8.32
CA TYR A 30 11.30 9.19 8.31
C TYR A 30 10.42 8.58 7.22
N ARG A 31 10.97 8.31 6.03
CA ARG A 31 10.23 7.64 4.94
C ARG A 31 9.78 6.25 5.36
N LYS A 32 10.67 5.44 5.95
CA LYS A 32 10.37 4.09 6.43
C LYS A 32 9.29 4.14 7.51
N ALA A 33 9.42 5.05 8.48
CA ALA A 33 8.43 5.23 9.54
C ALA A 33 7.05 5.59 9.00
N LEU A 34 6.97 6.53 8.04
CA LEU A 34 5.71 6.90 7.40
C LEU A 34 5.09 5.76 6.61
N GLN A 35 5.90 5.01 5.84
CA GLN A 35 5.41 3.83 5.10
C GLN A 35 4.78 2.81 6.03
N GLU A 36 5.46 2.52 7.15
CA GLU A 36 4.98 1.55 8.12
C GLU A 36 3.74 2.05 8.87
N TYR A 37 3.71 3.32 9.26
CA TYR A 37 2.55 3.93 9.91
C TYR A 37 1.32 3.90 9.00
N LEU A 38 1.47 4.28 7.73
CA LEU A 38 0.37 4.23 6.75
C LEU A 38 -0.09 2.80 6.51
N ALA A 39 0.82 1.83 6.43
CA ALA A 39 0.48 0.42 6.25
C ALA A 39 -0.38 -0.10 7.43
N ARG A 40 0.00 0.22 8.67
CA ARG A 40 -0.77 -0.16 9.87
C ARG A 40 -2.18 0.43 9.90
N HIS A 41 -2.37 1.61 9.31
CA HIS A 41 -3.65 2.33 9.33
C HIS A 41 -4.45 2.19 8.03
N ALA A 42 -4.04 1.31 7.13
CA ALA A 42 -4.77 1.05 5.89
C ALA A 42 -5.15 -0.44 5.76
N PRO A 43 -5.95 -1.01 6.70
CA PRO A 43 -6.37 -2.40 6.65
C PRO A 43 -7.20 -2.78 5.42
N GLY A 44 -7.62 -1.81 4.60
CA GLY A 44 -8.30 -2.03 3.32
C GLY A 44 -7.46 -1.76 2.08
N ARG A 45 -6.19 -1.35 2.19
CA ARG A 45 -5.43 -0.89 1.01
C ARG A 45 -5.25 -1.98 -0.04
N ILE A 46 -4.99 -3.21 0.40
CA ILE A 46 -4.82 -4.35 -0.52
C ILE A 46 -6.16 -4.64 -1.20
N THR A 47 -7.24 -4.77 -0.43
CA THR A 47 -8.60 -4.97 -0.98
C THR A 47 -8.97 -3.86 -1.96
N GLN A 48 -8.77 -2.60 -1.60
CA GLN A 48 -9.07 -1.45 -2.46
C GLN A 48 -8.19 -1.41 -3.72
N THR A 49 -6.94 -1.84 -3.63
CA THR A 49 -6.05 -1.97 -4.80
C THR A 49 -6.50 -3.12 -5.71
N LEU A 50 -6.94 -4.23 -5.12
CA LEU A 50 -7.49 -5.37 -5.86
C LEU A 50 -8.82 -5.01 -6.50
N ASP A 51 -9.71 -4.31 -5.81
CA ASP A 51 -10.99 -3.82 -6.34
C ASP A 51 -10.75 -2.90 -7.54
N GLN A 52 -9.79 -1.98 -7.44
CA GLN A 52 -9.39 -1.11 -8.56
C GLN A 52 -8.85 -1.92 -9.75
N LEU A 53 -7.94 -2.87 -9.50
CA LEU A 53 -7.39 -3.72 -10.54
C LEU A 53 -8.47 -4.57 -11.21
N CYS A 54 -9.38 -5.16 -10.43
CA CYS A 54 -10.51 -5.92 -10.93
C CYS A 54 -11.43 -5.05 -11.78
N GLY A 55 -11.75 -3.82 -11.35
CA GLY A 55 -12.52 -2.86 -12.15
C GLY A 55 -11.84 -2.50 -13.49
N ASP A 56 -10.52 -2.30 -13.46
CA ASP A 56 -9.72 -2.03 -14.66
C ASP A 56 -9.64 -3.23 -15.62
N LEU A 57 -9.79 -4.46 -15.11
CA LEU A 57 -9.83 -5.69 -15.93
C LEU A 57 -11.24 -5.97 -16.45
N ASP A 58 -12.28 -5.77 -15.64
CA ASP A 58 -13.68 -5.91 -16.05
C ASP A 58 -14.02 -4.94 -17.19
N SER A 59 -13.52 -3.71 -17.13
CA SER A 59 -13.68 -2.73 -18.21
C SER A 59 -12.99 -3.13 -19.53
N ARG A 60 -12.09 -4.13 -19.49
CA ARG A 60 -11.43 -4.72 -20.68
C ARG A 60 -12.01 -6.07 -21.08
N SER A 61 -12.91 -6.64 -20.26
CA SER A 61 -13.52 -7.92 -20.55
C SER A 61 -14.59 -7.77 -21.63
N SER A 62 -14.58 -8.69 -22.59
CA SER A 62 -15.62 -8.79 -23.62
C SER A 62 -16.81 -9.63 -23.12
N ASP A 63 -17.98 -9.46 -23.75
CA ASP A 63 -19.17 -10.30 -23.48
C ASP A 63 -18.88 -11.81 -23.60
N PHE A 64 -17.97 -12.18 -24.50
CA PHE A 64 -17.52 -13.56 -24.67
C PHE A 64 -16.84 -14.11 -23.41
N THR A 65 -15.91 -13.34 -22.83
CA THR A 65 -15.18 -13.72 -21.62
C THR A 65 -16.12 -13.87 -20.42
N ALA A 66 -17.10 -12.97 -20.27
CA ALA A 66 -18.11 -13.06 -19.22
C ALA A 66 -19.00 -14.31 -19.36
N ALA A 67 -19.47 -14.61 -20.58
CA ALA A 67 -20.28 -15.80 -20.85
C ALA A 67 -19.50 -17.11 -20.62
N ALA A 68 -18.22 -17.14 -20.98
CA ALA A 68 -17.34 -18.29 -20.73
C ALA A 68 -17.11 -18.52 -19.24
N ALA A 69 -16.79 -17.46 -18.47
CA ALA A 69 -16.55 -17.55 -17.03
C ALA A 69 -17.79 -18.08 -16.28
N ARG A 70 -18.99 -17.58 -16.62
CA ARG A 70 -20.24 -18.03 -16.01
C ARG A 70 -20.50 -19.53 -16.16
N ARG A 71 -20.27 -20.07 -17.36
CA ARG A 71 -20.39 -21.52 -17.63
C ARG A 71 -19.41 -22.37 -16.84
N VAL A 72 -18.21 -21.85 -16.55
CA VAL A 72 -17.21 -22.56 -15.74
C VAL A 72 -17.61 -22.56 -14.27
N PHE A 73 -18.04 -21.41 -13.74
CA PHE A 73 -18.48 -21.32 -12.34
C PHE A 73 -19.74 -22.16 -12.06
N GLU A 74 -20.70 -22.22 -12.98
CA GLU A 74 -21.89 -23.08 -12.85
C GLU A 74 -21.59 -24.59 -12.85
N ARG A 75 -20.42 -25.01 -13.35
CA ARG A 75 -19.99 -26.42 -13.42
C ARG A 75 -19.04 -26.83 -12.29
N THR A 76 -18.69 -25.90 -11.40
CA THR A 76 -17.75 -26.15 -10.31
C THR A 76 -18.53 -26.17 -9.00
N ASP A 77 -18.53 -27.30 -8.31
CA ASP A 77 -19.07 -27.39 -6.95
C ASP A 77 -18.07 -26.72 -5.99
N TRP A 78 -18.56 -25.77 -5.19
CA TRP A 78 -17.80 -25.03 -4.17
C TRP A 78 -18.01 -25.63 -2.78
#